data_AF-A0A0F8ZKG6-F1
#
_entry.id   AF-A0A0F8ZKG6-F1
#
_cell.length_a   1.000
_cell.length_b   1.000
_cell.length_c   1.000
_cell.angle_alpha   90.00
_cell.angle_beta   90.00
_cell.angle_gamma   90.00
#
_symmetry.space_group_name_H-M   'P 1'
#
loop_
_entity.id
_entity.type
_entity.pdbx_description
1 polymer ?
#
loop_
_entity_poly.entity_id
_entity_poly.type
_entity_poly.pdbx_seq_one_letter_code
_entity_poly.pdbx_strand_id
1 'polypeptide(L)'
;IIKVTTSERHWNEGWLCVKGRFGYNFASSPDRLKNPMVRKGKELVEVSWEEALDYTAKRLAATREKHGPDTIGGLCSARCTNEENYLFQKFMRGAIGTNNVDNFARL
;
A
#
# COMPACT_ATOMS: atom_id res chain seq x y z
N ILE A 1 2.69 -19.54 -11.45
CA ILE A 1 3.86 -19.95 -10.63
C ILE A 1 3.75 -21.46 -10.41
N ILE A 2 4.71 -22.26 -10.92
CA ILE A 2 4.66 -23.72 -10.79
C ILE A 2 5.26 -24.24 -9.47
N LYS A 3 6.26 -23.54 -8.92
CA LYS A 3 6.94 -23.87 -7.65
C LYS A 3 7.72 -22.65 -7.16
N VAL A 4 7.88 -22.53 -5.84
CA VAL A 4 8.81 -21.57 -5.21
C VAL A 4 9.92 -22.33 -4.50
N THR A 5 11.17 -21.98 -4.76
CA THR A 5 12.37 -22.53 -4.10
C THR A 5 13.34 -21.41 -3.76
N THR A 6 14.34 -21.71 -2.94
CA THR A 6 15.36 -20.74 -2.52
C THR A 6 16.77 -21.22 -2.89
N SER A 7 17.73 -20.31 -2.90
CA SER A 7 19.14 -20.60 -3.20
C SER A 7 19.83 -21.19 -1.97
N GLU A 8 20.75 -22.13 -2.19
CA GLU A 8 21.61 -22.67 -1.13
C GLU A 8 22.65 -21.66 -0.63
N ARG A 9 22.89 -20.58 -1.39
CA ARG A 9 23.86 -19.51 -1.04
C ARG A 9 23.30 -18.40 -0.16
N HIS A 10 22.04 -18.51 0.27
CA HIS A 10 21.43 -17.56 1.21
C HIS A 10 21.52 -18.09 2.64
N TRP A 11 21.26 -17.20 3.60
CA TRP A 11 21.28 -17.48 5.04
C TRP A 11 20.35 -18.63 5.48
N ASN A 12 19.36 -18.98 4.67
CA ASN A 12 18.44 -20.08 4.92
C ASN A 12 18.87 -21.41 4.26
N GLU A 13 20.04 -21.47 3.60
CA GLU A 13 20.69 -22.69 3.09
C GLU A 13 19.76 -23.62 2.28
N GLY A 14 18.89 -23.07 1.43
CA GLY A 14 17.95 -23.89 0.65
C GLY A 14 16.63 -24.24 1.36
N TRP A 15 16.49 -23.96 2.66
CA TRP A 15 15.32 -24.30 3.46
C TRP A 15 14.23 -23.22 3.43
N LEU A 16 12.97 -23.64 3.36
CA LEU A 16 11.79 -22.77 3.41
C LEU A 16 10.77 -23.32 4.41
N CYS A 17 10.14 -22.43 5.17
CA CYS A 17 8.95 -22.80 5.95
C CYS A 17 7.73 -23.00 5.04
N VAL A 18 6.65 -23.59 5.59
CA VAL A 18 5.40 -23.86 4.86
C VAL A 18 4.83 -22.63 4.15
N LYS A 19 4.90 -21.46 4.79
CA LYS A 19 4.39 -20.19 4.23
C LYS A 19 5.19 -19.74 3.01
N GLY A 20 6.52 -19.80 3.08
CA GLY A 20 7.39 -19.41 1.96
C GLY A 20 7.34 -20.41 0.80
N ARG A 21 7.18 -21.71 1.11
CA ARG A 21 7.16 -22.77 0.11
C ARG A 21 5.85 -22.87 -0.66
N PHE A 22 4.71 -22.65 0.02
CA PHE A 22 3.37 -22.92 -0.56
C PHE A 22 2.40 -21.73 -0.47
N GLY A 23 2.68 -20.73 0.36
CA GLY A 23 1.74 -19.66 0.69
C GLY A 23 1.64 -18.52 -0.32
N TYR A 24 1.89 -18.75 -1.62
CA TYR A 24 1.90 -17.69 -2.64
C TYR A 24 0.61 -17.57 -3.46
N ASN A 25 -0.36 -18.48 -3.26
CA ASN A 25 -1.58 -18.55 -4.07
C ASN A 25 -2.52 -17.33 -3.91
N PHE A 26 -2.38 -16.56 -2.84
CA PHE A 26 -3.17 -15.33 -2.63
C PHE A 26 -2.97 -14.31 -3.77
N ALA A 27 -1.81 -14.34 -4.44
CA ALA A 27 -1.51 -13.44 -5.55
C ALA A 27 -2.44 -13.69 -6.76
N SER A 28 -2.91 -14.93 -6.95
CA SER A 28 -3.80 -15.36 -8.03
C SER A 28 -5.24 -15.65 -7.56
N SER A 29 -5.61 -15.23 -6.34
CA SER A 29 -6.98 -15.42 -5.85
C SER A 29 -7.99 -14.72 -6.76
N PRO A 30 -9.14 -15.34 -7.08
CA PRO A 30 -10.21 -14.67 -7.81
C PRO A 30 -10.78 -13.47 -7.04
N ASP A 31 -10.71 -13.50 -5.70
CA ASP A 31 -11.22 -12.43 -4.81
C ASP A 31 -10.29 -11.21 -4.74
N ARG A 32 -9.14 -11.24 -5.44
CA ARG A 32 -8.20 -10.13 -5.45
C ARG A 32 -8.82 -8.96 -6.21
N LEU A 33 -8.91 -7.80 -5.55
CA LEU A 33 -9.29 -6.54 -6.19
C LEU A 33 -8.28 -6.19 -7.29
N LYS A 34 -8.79 -5.91 -8.49
CA LYS A 34 -7.99 -5.59 -9.69
C LYS A 34 -8.18 -4.15 -10.15
N ASN A 35 -9.31 -3.54 -9.80
CA ASN A 35 -9.68 -2.19 -10.21
C ASN A 35 -9.80 -1.27 -8.99
N PRO A 36 -9.46 0.02 -9.12
CA PRO A 36 -9.76 1.03 -8.11
C PRO A 36 -11.27 1.10 -7.83
N MET A 37 -11.64 1.43 -6.59
CA MET A 37 -13.03 1.59 -6.19
C MET A 37 -13.23 2.88 -5.41
N VAL A 38 -14.34 3.57 -5.64
CA VAL A 38 -14.74 4.78 -4.91
C VAL A 38 -16.09 4.53 -4.25
N ARG A 39 -16.24 5.01 -3.00
CA ARG A 39 -17.49 4.92 -2.26
C ARG A 39 -18.50 5.96 -2.75
N LYS A 40 -19.63 5.50 -3.28
CA LYS A 40 -20.76 6.33 -3.72
C LYS A 40 -21.97 5.95 -2.86
N GLY A 41 -22.28 6.77 -1.85
CA GLY A 41 -23.28 6.43 -0.83
C GLY A 41 -22.82 5.27 0.07
N LYS A 42 -23.58 4.17 0.10
CA LYS A 42 -23.26 2.99 0.92
C LYS A 42 -22.38 1.96 0.21
N GLU A 43 -22.21 2.07 -1.12
CA GLU A 43 -21.58 1.05 -1.93
C GLU A 43 -20.20 1.48 -2.44
N LEU A 44 -19.33 0.49 -2.68
CA LEU A 44 -18.05 0.68 -3.39
C LEU A 44 -18.29 0.37 -4.87
N VAL A 45 -17.92 1.31 -5.74
CA VAL A 45 -18.12 1.20 -7.18
C VAL A 45 -16.76 1.20 -7.86
N GLU A 46 -16.53 0.28 -8.80
CA GLU A 46 -15.31 0.26 -9.62
C GLU A 46 -15.21 1.51 -10.49
N VAL A 47 -14.01 2.08 -10.59
CA VAL A 47 -13.73 3.31 -11.35
C VAL A 47 -12.39 3.21 -12.08
N SER A 48 -12.14 4.12 -13.02
CA SER A 48 -10.83 4.21 -13.67
C SER A 48 -9.74 4.74 -12.72
N TRP A 49 -8.48 4.54 -13.10
CA TRP A 49 -7.36 5.09 -12.35
C TRP A 49 -7.37 6.62 -12.33
N GLU A 50 -7.73 7.24 -13.44
CA GLU A 50 -7.85 8.70 -13.56
C GLU A 50 -8.91 9.23 -12.59
N GLU A 51 -10.12 8.63 -12.57
CA GLU A 51 -11.18 9.04 -11.63
C GLU A 51 -10.74 8.86 -10.18
N ALA A 52 -10.13 7.72 -9.83
CA ALA A 52 -9.71 7.43 -8.46
C ALA A 52 -8.63 8.39 -7.96
N LEU A 53 -7.63 8.68 -8.79
CA LEU A 53 -6.53 9.59 -8.45
C LEU A 53 -7.03 11.03 -8.34
N ASP A 54 -7.83 11.51 -9.30
CA ASP A 54 -8.43 12.85 -9.26
C ASP A 54 -9.31 13.03 -8.02
N TYR A 55 -10.17 12.05 -7.75
CA TYR A 55 -11.09 12.06 -6.61
C TYR A 55 -10.33 12.17 -5.28
N THR A 56 -9.21 11.44 -5.16
CA THR A 56 -8.39 11.39 -3.94
C THR A 56 -7.57 12.67 -3.79
N ALA A 57 -6.90 13.11 -4.86
CA ALA A 57 -6.07 14.32 -4.86
C ALA A 57 -6.87 15.57 -4.52
N LYS A 58 -8.06 15.76 -5.13
CA LYS A 58 -8.94 16.91 -4.85
C LYS A 58 -9.36 16.98 -3.39
N ARG A 59 -9.66 15.83 -2.76
CA ARG A 59 -10.05 15.79 -1.35
C ARG A 59 -8.88 16.03 -0.41
N LEU A 60 -7.73 15.39 -0.66
CA LEU A 60 -6.54 15.63 0.15
C LEU A 60 -6.10 17.09 0.07
N ALA A 61 -6.12 17.70 -1.12
CA ALA A 61 -5.80 19.11 -1.30
C ALA A 61 -6.80 20.02 -0.55
N ALA A 62 -8.10 19.79 -0.70
CA ALA A 62 -9.13 20.57 -0.01
C ALA A 62 -9.05 20.43 1.52
N THR A 63 -8.79 19.24 2.04
CA THR A 63 -8.58 19.02 3.48
C THR A 63 -7.33 19.76 3.97
N ARG A 64 -6.21 19.63 3.25
CA ARG A 64 -4.97 20.34 3.57
C ARG A 64 -5.16 21.86 3.58
N GLU A 65 -5.83 22.41 2.58
CA GLU A 65 -6.08 23.86 2.45
C GLU A 65 -7.01 24.38 3.55
N LYS A 66 -8.05 23.61 3.90
CA LYS A 66 -9.05 24.04 4.87
C LYS A 66 -8.62 23.85 6.33
N HIS A 67 -7.89 22.78 6.62
CA HIS A 67 -7.60 22.34 8.00
C HIS A 67 -6.11 22.29 8.33
N GLY A 68 -5.23 22.50 7.35
CA GLY A 68 -3.79 22.38 7.51
C GLY A 68 -3.28 20.95 7.27
N PRO A 69 -1.98 20.80 6.97
CA PRO A 69 -1.38 19.53 6.56
C PRO A 69 -1.37 18.47 7.67
N ASP A 70 -1.24 18.88 8.94
CA ASP A 70 -1.17 17.95 10.09
C ASP A 70 -2.51 17.27 10.42
N THR A 71 -3.59 17.60 9.71
CA THR A 71 -4.86 16.85 9.81
C THR A 71 -4.86 15.59 8.93
N ILE A 72 -3.85 15.41 8.10
CA ILE A 72 -3.69 14.24 7.23
C ILE A 72 -2.63 13.31 7.85
N GLY A 73 -2.98 12.04 8.00
CA GLY A 73 -2.07 10.99 8.46
C GLY A 73 -1.82 9.95 7.38
N GLY A 74 -0.60 9.42 7.32
CA GLY A 74 -0.20 8.37 6.39
C GLY A 74 0.25 7.12 7.14
N LEU A 75 -0.31 5.96 6.80
CA LEU A 75 0.11 4.66 7.33
C LEU A 75 0.71 3.82 6.21
N CYS A 76 1.98 3.44 6.36
CA CYS A 76 2.65 2.53 5.42
C CYS A 76 2.78 1.10 5.97
N SER A 77 3.15 0.17 5.11
CA SER A 77 3.20 -1.25 5.43
C SER A 77 4.63 -1.77 5.50
N ALA A 78 4.92 -2.56 6.54
CA ALA A 78 6.18 -3.32 6.64
C ALA A 78 6.28 -4.45 5.60
N ARG A 79 5.20 -4.69 4.84
CA ARG A 79 5.15 -5.66 3.73
C ARG A 79 5.51 -5.03 2.38
N CYS A 80 5.51 -3.68 2.30
CA CYS A 80 5.99 -2.93 1.16
C CYS A 80 7.52 -2.87 1.14
N THR A 81 8.10 -2.53 -0.01
CA THR A 81 9.55 -2.37 -0.13
C THR A 81 10.03 -1.09 0.55
N ASN A 82 11.34 -0.99 0.78
CA ASN A 82 11.94 0.21 1.37
C ASN A 82 11.80 1.43 0.46
N GLU A 83 11.83 1.22 -0.86
CA GLU A 83 11.65 2.24 -1.88
C GLU A 83 10.23 2.79 -1.87
N GLU A 84 9.22 1.91 -1.79
CA GLU A 84 7.81 2.31 -1.67
C GLU A 84 7.58 3.12 -0.39
N ASN A 85 8.12 2.66 0.73
CA ASN A 85 8.04 3.37 2.01
C ASN A 85 8.78 4.71 1.98
N TYR A 86 9.92 4.79 1.28
CA TYR A 86 10.65 6.03 1.07
C TYR A 86 9.85 7.04 0.23
N LEU A 87 9.23 6.58 -0.87
CA LEU A 87 8.36 7.40 -1.71
C LEU A 87 7.15 7.89 -0.92
N PHE A 88 6.53 7.03 -0.12
CA PHE A 88 5.39 7.37 0.71
C PHE A 88 5.72 8.44 1.76
N GLN A 89 6.79 8.27 2.54
CA GLN A 89 7.18 9.28 3.52
C GLN A 89 7.59 10.61 2.85
N LYS A 90 8.19 10.54 1.64
CA LYS A 90 8.55 11.75 0.87
C LYS A 90 7.30 12.47 0.37
N PHE A 91 6.28 11.74 -0.07
CA PHE A 91 4.99 12.31 -0.43
C PHE A 91 4.33 13.01 0.77
N MET A 92 4.26 12.34 1.92
CA MET A 92 3.65 12.92 3.11
C MET A 92 4.40 14.15 3.63
N ARG A 93 5.74 14.08 3.73
CA ARG A 93 6.54 15.18 4.27
C ARG A 93 6.75 16.32 3.27
N GLY A 94 6.95 15.98 1.99
CA GLY A 94 7.28 16.95 0.95
C GLY A 94 6.07 17.51 0.22
N ALA A 95 5.12 16.66 -0.19
CA ALA A 95 3.97 17.09 -0.97
C ALA A 95 2.78 17.48 -0.08
N ILE A 96 2.47 16.71 0.96
CA ILE A 96 1.41 17.07 1.91
C ILE A 96 1.92 18.12 2.90
N GLY A 97 3.14 17.97 3.41
CA GLY A 97 3.75 18.91 4.35
C GLY A 97 3.57 18.53 5.82
N THR A 98 3.40 17.24 6.12
CA THR A 98 3.22 16.73 7.49
C THR A 98 4.21 15.62 7.83
N ASN A 99 4.57 15.54 9.11
CA ASN A 99 5.37 14.44 9.66
C ASN A 99 4.52 13.28 10.21
N ASN A 100 3.18 13.36 10.09
CA ASN A 100 2.25 12.33 10.54
C ASN A 100 2.30 11.10 9.62
N VAL A 101 3.40 10.34 9.75
CA VAL A 101 3.68 9.12 8.99
C VAL A 101 4.05 8.03 9.98
N ASP A 102 3.36 6.89 9.91
CA ASP A 102 3.63 5.72 10.75
C ASP A 102 3.51 4.41 9.96
N ASN A 103 3.83 3.28 10.59
CA ASN A 103 3.73 1.96 9.98
C ASN A 103 3.30 0.86 10.96
N PHE A 104 2.84 -0.26 10.40
CA PHE A 104 2.39 -1.43 11.16
C PHE A 104 3.48 -2.19 11.92
N ALA A 105 4.78 -1.84 11.79
CA ALA A 105 5.83 -2.51 12.57
C ALA A 105 5.87 -2.08 14.05
N ARG A 106 4.99 -1.15 14.46
CA ARG A 106 4.88 -0.62 15.82
C ARG A 106 3.55 -0.91 16.54
N LEU A 107 2.62 -1.65 15.92
CA LEU A 107 1.31 -2.08 16.47
C LEU A 107 1.25 -3.60 16.55
#